data_AF-A0A0J9BPN5-F1
#
_entry.id   AF-A0A0J9BPN5-F1
#
_cell.length_a   1.000
_cell.length_b   1.000
_cell.length_c   1.000
_cell.angle_alpha   90.00
_cell.angle_beta   90.00
_cell.angle_gamma   90.00
#
_symmetry.space_group_name_H-M   'P 1'
#
loop_
_entity.id
_entity.type
_entity.pdbx_description
1 polymer ?
#
loop_
_entity_poly.entity_id
_entity_poly.type
_entity_poly.pdbx_seq_one_letter_code
_entity_poly.pdbx_strand_id
1 'polypeptide(L)'
;MTEKTLEQAIEIKHILDNLRKRKKELEDTRDLCFGNTREVRARTIYVEISENGCCKKSTIISPQAAKEALECELLDADEKLNKFLNALSELV
;
A
#
# COMPACT_ATOMS: atom_id res chain seq x y z
N MET A 1 31.01 10.53 3.96
CA MET A 1 29.69 11.00 3.49
C MET A 1 29.81 12.42 2.98
N THR A 2 29.25 12.71 1.81
CA THR A 2 29.16 14.09 1.28
C THR A 2 27.78 14.67 1.63
N GLU A 3 27.65 16.00 1.60
CA GLU A 3 26.36 16.71 1.81
C GLU A 3 25.27 16.17 0.87
N LYS A 4 25.62 15.89 -0.39
CA LYS A 4 24.71 15.25 -1.37
C LYS A 4 24.26 13.84 -0.97
N THR A 5 25.15 13.06 -0.35
CA THR A 5 24.80 11.71 0.15
C THR A 5 23.80 11.78 1.30
N LEU A 6 23.93 12.79 2.16
CA LEU A 6 23.00 13.04 3.28
C LEU A 6 21.61 13.47 2.78
N GLU A 7 21.55 14.37 1.80
CA GLU A 7 20.28 14.79 1.19
C GLU A 7 19.54 13.60 0.56
N GLN A 8 20.23 12.77 -0.22
CA GLN A 8 19.65 11.57 -0.84
C GLN A 8 19.15 10.56 0.20
N ALA A 9 19.89 10.35 1.29
CA ALA A 9 19.47 9.46 2.38
C ALA A 9 18.20 9.98 3.09
N ILE A 10 18.08 11.30 3.27
CA ILE A 10 16.88 11.94 3.85
C ILE A 10 15.67 11.75 2.94
N GLU A 11 15.82 11.97 1.63
CA GLU A 11 14.74 11.74 0.65
C GLU A 11 14.26 10.29 0.66
N ILE A 12 15.19 9.33 0.61
CA ILE A 12 14.85 7.89 0.65
C ILE A 12 14.15 7.54 1.96
N LYS A 13 14.59 8.09 3.10
CA LYS A 13 13.92 7.88 4.39
C LYS A 13 12.48 8.38 4.37
N HIS A 14 12.22 9.57 3.83
CA HIS A 14 10.86 10.09 3.72
C HIS A 14 9.97 9.19 2.86
N ILE A 15 10.49 8.68 1.75
CA ILE A 15 9.77 7.73 0.90
C ILE A 15 9.47 6.44 1.65
N LEU A 16 10.45 5.88 2.37
CA LEU A 16 10.29 4.66 3.17
C LEU A 16 9.23 4.83 4.26
N ASP A 17 9.23 5.96 4.98
CA ASP A 17 8.25 6.21 6.04
C ASP A 17 6.83 6.31 5.49
N ASN A 18 6.66 6.97 4.33
CA ASN A 18 5.37 7.04 3.62
C ASN A 18 4.89 5.65 3.14
N LEU A 19 5.79 4.86 2.56
CA LEU A 19 5.47 3.49 2.10
C LEU A 19 5.10 2.57 3.27
N ARG A 20 5.81 2.66 4.40
CA ARG A 20 5.49 1.88 5.62
C ARG A 20 4.13 2.25 6.17
N LYS A 21 3.81 3.55 6.22
CA LYS A 21 2.49 4.02 6.63
C LYS A 21 1.40 3.47 5.71
N ARG A 22 1.61 3.57 4.39
CA ARG A 22 0.66 3.06 3.41
C ARG A 22 0.47 1.55 3.51
N LYS A 23 1.55 0.79 3.66
CA LYS A 23 1.48 -0.66 3.87
C LYS A 23 0.65 -1.01 5.10
N LYS A 24 0.88 -0.33 6.23
CA LYS A 24 0.10 -0.52 7.45
C LYS A 24 -1.40 -0.26 7.23
N GLU A 25 -1.76 0.82 6.54
CA GLU A 25 -3.17 1.12 6.21
C GLU A 25 -3.81 0.00 5.37
N LEU A 26 -3.06 -0.61 4.44
CA LEU A 26 -3.54 -1.73 3.64
C LEU A 26 -3.69 -3.00 4.49
N GLU A 27 -2.77 -3.28 5.41
CA GLU A 27 -2.86 -4.40 6.36
C GLU A 27 -4.06 -4.25 7.30
N ASP A 28 -4.26 -3.06 7.87
CA ASP A 28 -5.41 -2.73 8.71
C ASP A 28 -6.73 -2.92 7.93
N THR A 29 -6.75 -2.48 6.66
CA THR A 29 -7.90 -2.69 5.75
C THR A 29 -8.15 -4.17 5.48
N ARG A 30 -7.09 -4.95 5.24
CA ARG A 30 -7.18 -6.40 5.02
C ARG A 30 -7.78 -7.08 6.22
N ASP A 31 -7.31 -6.75 7.42
CA ASP A 31 -7.76 -7.39 8.65
C ASP A 31 -9.21 -6.97 8.97
N LEU A 32 -9.57 -5.72 8.74
CA LEU A 32 -10.94 -5.23 8.86
C LEU A 32 -11.87 -5.97 7.89
N CYS A 33 -11.51 -6.04 6.61
CA CYS A 33 -12.37 -6.56 5.54
C CYS A 33 -12.43 -8.09 5.50
N PHE A 34 -11.32 -8.77 5.81
CA PHE A 34 -11.12 -10.21 5.57
C PHE A 34 -10.60 -11.01 6.78
N GLY A 35 -10.26 -10.37 7.91
CA GLY A 35 -9.72 -11.05 9.09
C GLY A 35 -10.71 -11.94 9.85
N ASN A 36 -12.03 -11.71 9.72
CA ASN A 36 -13.08 -12.54 10.30
C ASN A 36 -14.01 -13.12 9.22
N THR A 37 -13.64 -14.29 8.68
CA THR A 37 -14.32 -14.95 7.55
C THR A 37 -15.79 -15.31 7.79
N ARG A 38 -16.27 -15.32 9.04
CA ARG A 38 -17.68 -15.59 9.37
C ARG A 38 -18.61 -14.43 9.02
N GLU A 39 -18.11 -13.19 8.96
CA GLU A 39 -18.91 -11.98 8.66
C GLU A 39 -18.73 -11.46 7.23
N VAL A 40 -17.66 -11.88 6.53
CA VAL A 40 -17.34 -11.38 5.17
C VAL A 40 -18.46 -11.66 4.17
N ARG A 41 -19.20 -12.78 4.32
CA ARG A 41 -20.28 -13.16 3.40
C ARG A 41 -21.47 -12.18 3.39
N ALA A 42 -21.61 -11.32 4.40
CA ALA A 42 -22.68 -10.33 4.47
C ALA A 42 -22.23 -8.93 4.01
N ARG A 43 -20.96 -8.74 3.64
CA ARG A 43 -20.39 -7.43 3.31
C ARG A 43 -20.40 -7.21 1.79
N THR A 44 -20.87 -6.06 1.36
CA THR A 44 -20.74 -5.62 -0.03
C THR A 44 -19.44 -4.86 -0.20
N ILE A 45 -18.61 -5.27 -1.16
CA ILE A 45 -17.36 -4.60 -1.47
C ILE A 45 -17.49 -3.89 -2.80
N TYR A 46 -16.96 -2.67 -2.85
CA TYR A 46 -17.00 -1.81 -4.02
C TYR A 46 -15.57 -1.36 -4.34
N VAL A 47 -15.27 -1.20 -5.62
CA VAL A 47 -14.09 -0.47 -6.07
C VAL A 47 -14.53 0.91 -6.49
N GLU A 48 -13.83 1.91 -6.00
CA GLU A 48 -14.01 3.30 -6.39
C GLU A 48 -12.88 3.73 -7.33
N ILE A 49 -13.26 4.28 -8.48
CA ILE A 49 -12.34 4.88 -9.43
C ILE A 49 -12.44 6.39 -9.25
N SER A 50 -11.41 6.97 -8.67
CA SER A 50 -11.28 8.42 -8.48
C SER A 50 -10.19 9.00 -9.38
N GLU A 51 -10.46 10.12 -10.03
CA GLU A 51 -9.43 10.92 -10.70
C GLU A 51 -9.38 12.31 -10.05
N ASN A 52 -8.17 12.77 -9.70
CA ASN A 52 -7.94 14.06 -9.02
C ASN A 52 -8.77 14.23 -7.73
N GLY A 53 -9.04 13.15 -6.99
CA GLY A 53 -9.85 13.18 -5.78
C GLY A 53 -11.37 13.22 -6.01
N CYS A 54 -11.82 13.25 -7.26
CA CYS A 54 -13.23 13.16 -7.61
C CYS A 54 -13.60 11.71 -7.95
N CYS A 55 -14.55 11.16 -7.20
CA CYS A 55 -15.16 9.87 -7.47
C CYS A 55 -15.86 9.89 -8.83
N LYS A 56 -15.36 9.14 -9.81
CA LYS A 56 -15.93 9.09 -11.17
C LYS A 56 -16.88 7.92 -11.35
N LYS A 57 -16.59 6.78 -10.73
CA LYS A 57 -17.35 5.55 -10.88
C LYS A 57 -17.10 4.62 -9.70
N SER A 58 -18.13 3.88 -9.29
CA SER A 58 -17.99 2.74 -8.40
C SER A 58 -18.67 1.52 -8.99
N THR A 59 -18.15 0.34 -8.67
CA THR A 59 -18.77 -0.94 -9.04
C THR A 59 -18.65 -1.94 -7.90
N ILE A 60 -19.68 -2.77 -7.72
CA ILE A 60 -19.63 -3.89 -6.79
C ILE A 60 -18.70 -4.94 -7.39
N ILE A 61 -17.85 -5.52 -6.53
CA ILE A 61 -16.98 -6.63 -6.89
C ILE A 61 -17.17 -7.79 -5.91
N SER A 62 -16.73 -8.98 -6.31
CA SER A 62 -16.75 -10.13 -5.41
C SER A 62 -15.75 -9.93 -4.26
N PRO A 63 -16.02 -10.48 -3.06
CA PRO A 63 -15.07 -10.42 -1.96
C PRO A 63 -13.70 -11.02 -2.29
N GLN A 64 -13.67 -12.04 -3.14
CA GLN A 64 -12.42 -12.67 -3.59
C GLN A 64 -11.60 -11.72 -4.48
N ALA A 65 -12.23 -11.06 -5.46
CA ALA A 65 -11.53 -10.10 -6.32
C ALA A 65 -10.99 -8.91 -5.51
N ALA A 66 -11.74 -8.47 -4.49
CA ALA A 66 -11.30 -7.39 -3.61
C ALA A 66 -10.07 -7.79 -2.78
N LYS A 67 -10.07 -9.03 -2.29
CA LYS A 67 -8.95 -9.58 -1.54
C LYS A 67 -7.70 -9.69 -2.42
N GLU A 68 -7.82 -10.23 -3.62
CA GLU A 68 -6.72 -10.35 -4.58
C GLU A 68 -6.13 -8.97 -4.92
N ALA A 69 -6.98 -7.98 -5.22
CA ALA A 69 -6.52 -6.62 -5.50
C ALA A 69 -5.74 -6.01 -4.31
N LEU A 70 -6.23 -6.21 -3.08
CA LEU A 70 -5.56 -5.72 -1.88
C LEU A 70 -4.23 -6.44 -1.61
N GLU A 71 -4.16 -7.75 -1.87
CA GLU A 71 -2.93 -8.53 -1.75
C GLU A 71 -1.88 -8.10 -2.79
N CYS A 72 -2.28 -7.79 -4.02
CA CYS A 72 -1.39 -7.22 -5.04
C CYS A 72 -0.80 -5.87 -4.59
N GLU A 73 -1.62 -4.96 -4.06
CA GLU A 73 -1.14 -3.66 -3.55
C GLU A 73 -0.16 -3.80 -2.38
N LEU A 74 -0.36 -4.80 -1.51
CA LEU A 74 0.57 -5.11 -0.43
C LEU A 74 1.91 -5.63 -0.97
N LEU A 75 1.89 -6.52 -1.97
CA LEU A 75 3.10 -7.01 -2.63
C LEU A 75 3.88 -5.88 -3.30
N ASP A 76 3.19 -5.02 -4.05
CA ASP A 76 3.76 -3.83 -4.66
C ASP A 76 4.41 -2.89 -3.63
N ALA A 77 3.77 -2.70 -2.48
CA ALA A 77 4.33 -1.90 -1.39
C ALA A 77 5.61 -2.54 -0.84
N ASP A 78 5.64 -3.87 -0.70
CA ASP A 78 6.83 -4.61 -0.24
C ASP A 78 7.99 -4.57 -1.23
N GLU A 79 7.72 -4.73 -2.52
CA GLU A 79 8.74 -4.58 -3.56
C GLU A 79 9.35 -3.18 -3.56
N LYS A 80 8.51 -2.14 -3.46
CA LYS A 80 8.97 -0.74 -3.37
C LYS A 80 9.80 -0.52 -2.11
N LEU A 81 9.36 -1.01 -0.96
CA LEU A 81 10.11 -0.92 0.29
C LEU A 81 11.49 -1.56 0.17
N ASN A 82 11.56 -2.80 -0.34
CA ASN A 82 12.82 -3.50 -0.55
C ASN A 82 13.75 -2.75 -1.50
N LYS A 83 13.21 -2.20 -2.60
CA LYS A 83 13.99 -1.39 -3.54
C LYS A 83 14.61 -0.16 -2.87
N PHE A 84 13.85 0.59 -2.07
CA PHE A 84 14.37 1.77 -1.38
C PHE A 84 15.31 1.43 -0.21
N LEU A 85 15.09 0.30 0.47
CA LEU A 85 16.02 -0.20 1.49
C LEU A 85 17.38 -0.58 0.87
N ASN A 86 17.36 -1.26 -0.29
CA ASN A 86 18.59 -1.59 -1.02
C ASN A 86 19.31 -0.32 -1.48
N ALA A 87 18.59 0.65 -2.06
CA ALA A 87 19.17 1.93 -2.46
C ALA A 87 19.79 2.70 -1.29
N LEU A 88 19.18 2.65 -0.09
CA LEU A 88 19.76 3.23 1.11
C LEU A 88 21.03 2.49 1.56
N SER A 89 21.05 1.16 1.45
CA SER A 89 22.22 0.35 1.81
C SER A 89 23.42 0.57 0.88
N GLU A 90 23.17 0.88 -0.40
CA GLU A 90 24.21 1.19 -1.38
C GLU A 90 24.81 2.60 -1.18
N LEU A 91 24.12 3.47 -0.43
CA LEU A 91 24.57 4.84 -0.10
C LEU A 91 25.46 4.93 1.16
N VAL A 92 25.44 3.89 2.01
CA VAL A 92 26.17 3.80 3.30
C VAL A 92 27.46 3.02 3.12
#